data_AF-A0A9D0X996-F1
#
_entry.id   AF-A0A9D0X996-F1
#
_cell.length_a   1.000
_cell.length_b   1.000
_cell.length_c   1.000
_cell.angle_alpha   90.00
_cell.angle_beta   90.00
_cell.angle_gamma   90.00
#
_symmetry.space_group_name_H-M   'P 1'
#
loop_
_entity.id
_entity.type
_entity.pdbx_description
1 polymer ?
#
loop_
_entity_poly.entity_id
_entity_poly.type
_entity_poly.pdbx_seq_one_letter_code
_entity_poly.pdbx_strand_id
1 'polypeptide(L)' 'MPPAGPSPAFLTDFHPVAGQPTRVAPDVIAICAPNGGPYTFTGTNSYLVGEDDLLIIDPGP' A
#
# COMPACT_ATOMS: atom_id res chain seq x y z
N MET A 1 17.12 21.65 5.69
CA MET A 1 16.45 20.67 4.82
C MET A 1 17.28 19.41 4.85
N PRO A 2 16.74 18.25 5.27
CA PRO A 2 17.48 16.99 5.10
C PRO A 2 17.80 16.78 3.61
N PRO A 3 18.91 16.11 3.27
CA PRO A 3 19.21 15.80 1.88
C PRO A 3 18.02 15.04 1.27
N ALA A 4 17.65 15.39 0.03
CA ALA A 4 16.64 14.63 -0.69
C ALA A 4 17.12 13.18 -0.79
N GLY A 5 16.39 12.26 -0.15
CA GLY A 5 16.63 10.83 -0.30
C GLY A 5 16.44 10.40 -1.76
N PRO A 6 16.78 9.15 -2.09
CA PRO A 6 16.48 8.63 -3.42
C PRO A 6 14.99 8.79 -3.73
N SER A 7 14.67 9.14 -4.98
CA SER A 7 13.29 9.18 -5.42
C SER A 7 12.68 7.77 -5.32
N PRO A 8 11.42 7.64 -4.89
CA PRO A 8 10.77 6.33 -4.85
C PRO A 8 10.73 5.71 -6.26
N ALA A 9 10.98 4.40 -6.33
CA ALA A 9 10.87 3.66 -7.58
C ALA A 9 9.39 3.48 -7.95
N PHE A 10 9.08 3.61 -9.24
CA PHE A 10 7.77 3.22 -9.77
C PHE A 10 7.75 1.70 -10.00
N LEU A 11 6.98 0.98 -9.19
CA LEU A 11 6.90 -0.48 -9.22
C LEU A 11 5.68 -0.93 -10.03
N THR A 12 5.91 -1.74 -11.07
CA THR A 12 4.84 -2.29 -11.93
C THR A 12 4.63 -3.79 -11.75
N ASP A 13 5.55 -4.44 -11.04
CA ASP A 13 5.58 -5.88 -10.76
C ASP A 13 5.00 -6.22 -9.37
N PHE A 14 4.21 -5.31 -8.80
CA PHE A 14 3.51 -5.53 -7.54
C PHE A 14 2.29 -6.44 -7.76
N HIS A 15 2.31 -7.63 -7.16
CA HIS A 15 1.26 -8.64 -7.30
C HIS A 15 0.71 -9.07 -5.92
N PRO A 16 -0.12 -8.23 -5.28
CA PRO A 16 -0.71 -8.55 -3.99
C PRO A 16 -1.79 -9.63 -4.13
N VAL A 17 -1.97 -10.44 -3.08
CA VAL A 17 -3.16 -11.29 -2.94
C VAL A 17 -4.24 -10.45 -2.27
N ALA A 18 -5.42 -10.38 -2.89
CA ALA A 18 -6.53 -9.58 -2.37
C ALA A 18 -6.91 -10.02 -0.93
N GLY A 19 -7.12 -9.04 -0.05
CA GLY A 19 -7.42 -9.24 1.37
C GLY A 19 -6.23 -9.69 2.22
N GLN A 20 -5.08 -10.04 1.62
CA GLN A 20 -3.90 -10.48 2.36
C GLN A 20 -3.01 -9.29 2.74
N PRO A 21 -2.72 -9.07 4.04
CA PRO A 21 -1.80 -8.03 4.46
C PRO A 21 -0.37 -8.27 3.96
N THR A 22 0.23 -7.24 3.37
CA THR A 22 1.62 -7.25 2.90
C THR A 22 2.38 -6.09 3.54
N ARG A 23 3.46 -6.38 4.26
CA ARG A 23 4.33 -5.33 4.83
C ARG A 23 5.21 -4.74 3.74
N VAL A 24 5.03 -3.44 3.46
CA VAL A 24 5.73 -2.72 2.38
C VAL A 24 6.82 -1.75 2.89
N ALA A 25 6.79 -1.44 4.18
CA ALA A 25 7.82 -0.73 4.94
C ALA A 25 7.70 -1.13 6.43
N PRO A 26 8.65 -0.80 7.32
CA PRO A 26 8.64 -1.25 8.73
C PRO A 26 7.27 -1.12 9.42
N ASP A 27 6.63 0.04 9.28
CA ASP A 27 5.38 0.37 9.97
C ASP A 27 4.20 0.55 9.00
N VAL A 28 4.30 0.00 7.79
CA VAL A 28 3.29 0.16 6.74
C VAL A 28 2.87 -1.20 6.20
N ILE A 29 1.59 -1.50 6.39
CA ILE A 29 0.94 -2.69 5.85
C ILE A 29 -0.02 -2.25 4.76
N ALA A 30 0.10 -2.83 3.57
CA ALA A 30 -0.86 -2.68 2.49
C ALA A 30 -1.81 -3.87 2.47
N ILE A 31 -3.11 -3.61 2.27
CA ILE A 31 -4.14 -4.62 2.02
C ILE A 31 -4.83 -4.27 0.70
N CYS A 32 -4.71 -5.15 -0.29
CA CYS A 32 -5.33 -4.93 -1.59
C CYS A 32 -6.79 -5.39 -1.57
N ALA A 33 -7.72 -4.50 -1.95
CA ALA A 33 -9.12 -4.85 -2.13
C ALA A 33 -9.35 -5.75 -3.36
N PRO A 34 -10.40 -6.60 -3.38
CA PRO A 34 -10.70 -7.48 -4.50
C PRO A 34 -11.41 -6.74 -5.66
N ASN A 35 -10.94 -5.55 -6.02
CA ASN A 35 -11.55 -4.64 -7.00
C ASN A 35 -10.62 -4.31 -8.18
N GLY A 36 -9.75 -5.24 -8.57
CA GLY A 36 -8.81 -5.06 -9.68
C GLY A 36 -9.48 -4.75 -11.02
N GLY A 37 -8.86 -3.88 -11.82
CA GLY A 37 -9.40 -3.40 -13.10
C GLY A 37 -8.64 -2.21 -13.68
N PRO A 38 -9.08 -1.66 -14.82
CA PRO A 38 -8.35 -0.59 -15.54
C PRO A 38 -8.05 0.66 -14.73
N TYR A 39 -8.86 0.95 -13.70
CA TYR A 39 -8.72 2.14 -12.84
C TYR A 39 -8.00 1.89 -11.51
N THR A 40 -7.82 0.62 -11.13
CA THR A 40 -7.27 0.21 -9.83
C THR A 40 -6.07 -0.72 -9.96
N PHE A 41 -5.65 -1.04 -11.19
CA PHE A 41 -4.60 -2.01 -11.49
C PHE A 41 -4.92 -3.37 -10.84
N THR A 42 -4.09 -3.83 -9.90
CA THR A 42 -4.31 -5.07 -9.13
C THR A 42 -5.45 -4.95 -8.11
N GLY A 43 -5.84 -3.72 -7.76
CA GLY A 43 -6.84 -3.38 -6.76
C GLY A 43 -6.40 -2.16 -5.94
N THR A 44 -7.35 -1.53 -5.24
CA THR A 44 -7.06 -0.43 -4.32
C THR A 44 -6.27 -0.95 -3.12
N ASN A 45 -5.19 -0.27 -2.72
CA ASN A 45 -4.47 -0.60 -1.51
C ASN A 45 -4.94 0.30 -0.36
N SER A 46 -5.52 -0.31 0.67
CA SER A 46 -5.67 0.33 1.97
C SER A 46 -4.37 0.18 2.74
N TYR A 47 -3.88 1.26 3.36
CA TYR A 47 -2.66 1.22 4.15
C TYR A 47 -2.97 1.41 5.63
N LEU A 48 -2.48 0.47 6.45
CA LEU A 48 -2.40 0.63 7.89
C LEU A 48 -1.00 1.14 8.23
N VAL A 49 -0.94 2.25 8.96
CA VAL A 49 0.31 2.90 9.36
C VAL A 49 0.38 3.00 10.88
N GLY A 50 1.46 2.50 11.46
CA GLY A 50 1.68 2.42 12.91
C GLY A 50 1.57 0.99 13.45
N GLU A 51 1.71 0.84 14.77
CA GLU A 51 1.65 -0.46 15.47
C GLU A 51 0.59 -0.45 16.59
N ASP A 52 0.69 0.47 17.55
CA ASP A 52 -0.24 0.59 18.68
C ASP A 52 -1.47 1.44 18.35
N ASP A 53 -1.23 2.63 17.76
CA ASP A 53 -2.25 3.51 17.20
C ASP A 53 -2.14 3.48 15.69
N LEU A 54 -3.26 3.20 15.01
CA LEU A 54 -3.28 2.97 13.57
C LEU A 54 -3.95 4.12 12.81
N LEU A 55 -3.26 4.63 11.79
CA LEU A 55 -3.85 5.44 10.73
C LEU A 55 -4.22 4.56 9.55
N ILE A 56 -5.43 4.75 9.02
CA ILE A 56 -5.88 4.14 7.77
C ILE A 56 -5.79 5.18 6.66
N ILE A 57 -5.11 4.83 5.57
CA ILE A 57 -5.05 5.63 4.34
C ILE A 57 -5.79 4.87 3.23
N ASP A 58 -6.67 5.60 2.55
CA ASP A 58 -7.47 5.13 1.41
C ASP A 58 -8.23 3.83 1.69
N PRO A 59 -9.32 3.88 2.49
CA PRO A 59 -10.15 2.70 2.73
C PRO A 59 -10.81 2.31 1.41
N GLY A 60 -10.26 1.30 0.75
CA GLY A 60 -10.85 0.68 -0.42
C GLY A 60 -12.26 0.12 -0.16
N PRO A 61 -12.95 -0.33 -1.21
CA PRO A 61 -14.27 -0.94 -1.10
C PRO A 61 -14.26 -2.32 -0.42
#